data_AF-A0A9P4H8A8-F1
#
_entry.id   AF-A0A9P4H8A8-F1
#
_cell.length_a   1.000
_cell.length_b   1.000
_cell.length_c   1.000
_cell.angle_alpha   90.00
_cell.angle_beta   90.00
_cell.angle_gamma   90.00
#
_symmetry.space_group_name_H-M   'P 1'
#
loop_
_entity.id
_entity.type
_entity.pdbx_description
1 polymer ?
#
loop_
_entity_poly.entity_id
_entity_poly.type
_entity_poly.pdbx_seq_one_letter_code
_entity_poly.pdbx_strand_id
1 'polypeptide(L)'
;LFRPAQFKLEAVKHTEDVILQKRLANLFRLSHEGAQDYKLLLTLLSSAFSTSISNVGDTHEPWPFDFGNGIDGQRALRKGKTWLSWYILSEGPDLFWHQWWSLPHNNIRTQNHIRDRAIHAFRSTPEKLSNHQRTLARTLQDAVNHKAAIDFEFSEWSPVRHFARYAKHRLQRREAGLPPAREILGHVPFLVNFRCPEEVVSRYEVVEAEKNAGRAGVVVPR
;
A
#
# COMPACT_ATOMS: atom_id res chain seq x y z
N LEU A 1 -5.50 -17.01 -40.20
CA LEU A 1 -5.67 -17.81 -38.97
C LEU A 1 -6.14 -16.90 -37.84
N PHE A 2 -7.45 -16.86 -37.57
CA PHE A 2 -8.03 -16.15 -36.43
C PHE A 2 -7.64 -16.87 -35.13
N ARG A 3 -7.14 -16.14 -34.13
CA ARG A 3 -6.83 -16.69 -32.79
C ARG A 3 -7.80 -16.06 -31.76
N PRO A 4 -8.92 -16.71 -31.43
CA PRO A 4 -9.97 -16.15 -30.56
C PRO A 4 -9.46 -15.69 -29.18
N ALA A 5 -8.49 -16.41 -28.60
CA ALA A 5 -7.91 -16.06 -27.31
C ALA A 5 -7.13 -14.72 -27.34
N GLN A 6 -6.49 -14.41 -28.47
CA GLN A 6 -5.77 -13.15 -28.65
C GLN A 6 -6.75 -11.99 -28.78
N PHE A 7 -7.85 -12.18 -29.52
CA PHE A 7 -8.91 -11.17 -29.62
C PHE A 7 -9.56 -10.89 -28.26
N LYS A 8 -9.85 -11.94 -27.47
CA LYS A 8 -10.38 -11.79 -26.12
C LYS A 8 -9.44 -11.00 -25.20
N LEU A 9 -8.13 -11.29 -25.25
CA LEU A 9 -7.13 -10.57 -24.46
C LEU A 9 -7.05 -9.09 -24.86
N GLU A 10 -7.00 -8.79 -26.16
CA GLU A 10 -6.93 -7.40 -26.63
C GLU A 10 -8.21 -6.61 -26.29
N ALA A 11 -9.39 -7.25 -26.36
CA ALA A 11 -10.63 -6.62 -25.91
C ALA A 11 -10.62 -6.28 -24.41
N VAL A 12 -10.07 -7.17 -23.57
CA VAL A 12 -9.90 -6.90 -22.13
C VAL A 12 -8.92 -5.76 -21.89
N LYS A 13 -7.76 -5.74 -22.57
CA LYS A 13 -6.81 -4.62 -22.46
C LYS A 13 -7.44 -3.29 -22.87
N HIS A 14 -8.18 -3.27 -23.98
CA HIS A 14 -8.89 -2.07 -24.41
C HIS A 14 -9.89 -1.56 -23.36
N THR A 15 -10.56 -2.48 -22.66
CA THR A 15 -11.45 -2.12 -21.54
C THR A 15 -10.67 -1.46 -20.40
N GLU A 16 -9.50 -2.00 -20.05
CA GLU A 16 -8.62 -1.44 -19.03
C GLU A 16 -8.07 -0.04 -19.41
N ASP A 17 -7.73 0.16 -20.68
CA ASP A 17 -7.34 1.47 -21.21
C ASP A 17 -8.46 2.50 -21.05
N VAL A 18 -9.70 2.14 -21.39
CA VAL A 18 -10.88 3.01 -21.20
C VAL A 18 -11.10 3.35 -19.73
N ILE A 19 -10.90 2.38 -18.82
CA ILE A 19 -10.97 2.61 -17.37
C ILE A 19 -9.90 3.61 -16.94
N LEU A 20 -8.65 3.47 -17.42
CA LEU A 20 -7.59 4.42 -17.14
C LEU A 20 -7.97 5.84 -17.59
N GLN A 21 -8.46 6.00 -18.82
CA GLN A 21 -8.86 7.32 -19.34
C GLN A 21 -9.93 7.98 -18.47
N LYS A 22 -10.95 7.23 -18.04
CA LYS A 22 -11.98 7.74 -17.12
C LYS A 22 -11.39 8.15 -15.77
N ARG A 23 -10.48 7.34 -15.20
CA ARG A 23 -9.80 7.65 -13.93
C ARG A 23 -8.96 8.91 -14.04
N LEU A 24 -8.19 9.07 -15.13
CA LEU A 24 -7.41 10.28 -15.39
C LEU A 24 -8.32 11.51 -15.51
N ALA A 25 -9.41 11.42 -16.28
CA ALA A 25 -10.37 12.51 -16.41
C ALA A 25 -10.95 12.93 -15.06
N ASN A 26 -11.28 11.97 -14.19
CA ASN A 26 -11.76 12.26 -12.83
C ASN A 26 -10.67 12.87 -11.95
N LEU A 27 -9.44 12.34 -11.98
CA LEU A 27 -8.30 12.88 -11.24
C LEU A 27 -8.05 14.35 -11.61
N PHE A 28 -8.10 14.71 -12.89
CA PHE A 28 -7.86 16.08 -13.32
C PHE A 28 -8.99 17.05 -12.94
N ARG A 29 -10.20 16.53 -12.70
CA ARG A 29 -11.34 17.30 -12.13
C ARG A 29 -11.21 17.55 -10.63
N LEU A 30 -10.39 16.78 -9.90
CA LEU A 30 -10.16 17.04 -8.48
C LEU A 30 -9.47 18.38 -8.28
N SER A 31 -9.77 19.02 -7.14
CA SER A 31 -8.95 20.11 -6.62
C SER A 31 -7.52 19.62 -6.34
N HIS A 32 -6.60 20.56 -6.15
CA HIS A 32 -5.23 20.22 -5.78
C HIS A 32 -5.19 19.43 -4.46
N GLU A 33 -5.89 19.92 -3.42
CA GLU A 33 -6.06 19.24 -2.13
C GLU A 33 -6.69 17.85 -2.30
N GLY A 34 -7.70 17.71 -3.16
CA GLY A 34 -8.32 16.40 -3.42
C GLY A 34 -7.35 15.39 -4.03
N ALA A 35 -6.41 15.83 -4.87
CA ALA A 35 -5.36 14.97 -5.39
C ALA A 35 -4.31 14.60 -4.32
N GLN A 36 -4.00 15.53 -3.42
CA GLN A 36 -3.15 15.31 -2.25
C GLN A 36 -3.76 14.28 -1.28
N ASP A 37 -5.04 14.40 -0.96
CA ASP A 37 -5.79 13.45 -0.14
C ASP A 37 -5.85 12.07 -0.80
N TYR A 38 -6.10 12.02 -2.11
CA TYR A 38 -6.08 10.77 -2.86
C TYR A 38 -4.70 10.10 -2.80
N LYS A 39 -3.63 10.88 -2.91
CA LYS A 39 -2.27 10.36 -2.76
C LYS A 39 -2.00 9.85 -1.35
N LEU A 40 -2.43 10.58 -0.33
CA LEU A 40 -2.29 10.20 1.06
C LEU A 40 -3.02 8.89 1.33
N LEU A 41 -4.26 8.75 0.86
CA LEU A 41 -5.05 7.53 0.98
C LEU A 41 -4.32 6.33 0.37
N LEU A 42 -3.83 6.42 -0.87
CA LEU A 42 -3.05 5.35 -1.51
C LEU A 42 -1.77 5.00 -0.73
N THR A 43 -1.14 6.01 -0.14
CA THR A 43 0.07 5.86 0.66
C THR A 43 -0.22 5.12 1.97
N LEU A 44 -1.28 5.51 2.67
CA LEU A 44 -1.72 4.86 3.91
C LEU A 44 -2.22 3.45 3.63
N LEU A 45 -2.97 3.24 2.55
CA LEU A 45 -3.45 1.91 2.17
C LEU A 45 -2.28 0.94 1.97
N SER A 46 -1.13 1.40 1.46
CA SER A 46 0.04 0.53 1.31
C SER A 46 0.59 -0.02 2.63
N SER A 47 0.36 0.67 3.76
CA SER A 47 0.77 0.20 5.08
C SER A 47 -0.10 -0.94 5.60
N ALA A 48 -1.25 -1.17 4.95
CA ALA A 48 -2.16 -2.24 5.30
C ALA A 48 -1.64 -3.63 4.96
N PHE A 49 -0.75 -3.71 3.98
CA PHE A 49 -0.27 -4.98 3.45
C PHE A 49 0.94 -5.43 4.24
N SER A 50 0.78 -6.35 5.19
CA SER A 50 1.90 -6.97 5.90
C SER A 50 2.70 -7.84 4.93
N THR A 51 3.95 -7.47 4.66
CA THR A 51 4.79 -8.10 3.61
C THR A 51 5.86 -9.04 4.15
N SER A 52 6.10 -9.01 5.46
CA SER A 52 7.11 -9.86 6.09
C SER A 52 6.49 -11.16 6.58
N ILE A 53 7.18 -12.27 6.30
CA ILE A 53 6.82 -13.62 6.76
C ILE A 53 6.75 -13.66 8.30
N SER A 54 7.56 -12.85 8.99
CA SER A 54 7.52 -12.69 10.45
C SER A 54 6.15 -12.19 10.97
N ASN A 55 5.40 -11.44 10.16
CA ASN A 55 4.08 -10.89 10.50
C ASN A 55 2.92 -11.76 10.01
N VAL A 56 3.16 -12.61 9.00
CA VAL A 56 2.14 -13.41 8.31
C VAL A 56 2.14 -14.88 8.77
N GLY A 57 3.27 -15.33 9.34
CA GLY A 57 3.54 -16.73 9.60
C GLY A 57 4.00 -17.47 8.34
N ASP A 58 4.60 -18.63 8.53
CA ASP A 58 4.99 -19.60 7.51
C ASP A 58 3.80 -20.34 6.87
N THR A 59 2.64 -20.26 7.51
CA THR A 59 1.40 -20.94 7.09
C THR A 59 0.64 -20.25 5.96
N HIS A 60 1.05 -19.06 5.53
CA HIS A 60 0.33 -18.32 4.50
C HIS A 60 1.22 -17.78 3.40
N GLU A 61 0.66 -17.76 2.19
CA GLU A 61 1.36 -17.24 1.02
C GLU A 61 1.58 -15.72 1.11
N PRO A 62 2.71 -15.21 0.59
CA PRO A 62 2.98 -13.78 0.54
C PRO A 62 2.08 -13.07 -0.48
N TRP A 63 1.89 -11.76 -0.28
CA TRP A 63 1.15 -10.91 -1.22
C TRP A 63 1.82 -10.87 -2.62
N PRO A 64 1.02 -10.72 -3.70
CA PRO A 64 1.53 -10.68 -5.08
C PRO A 64 2.07 -9.28 -5.42
N PHE A 65 3.20 -8.88 -4.81
CA PHE A 65 3.89 -7.62 -5.17
C PHE A 65 4.67 -7.70 -6.49
N ASP A 66 4.52 -8.78 -7.25
CA ASP A 66 5.24 -9.14 -8.48
C ASP A 66 6.76 -9.34 -8.35
N PHE A 67 7.44 -8.48 -7.59
CA PHE A 67 8.88 -8.46 -7.43
C PHE A 67 9.23 -8.16 -5.96
N GLY A 68 9.60 -9.21 -5.23
CA GLY A 68 10.06 -9.12 -3.85
C GLY A 68 8.96 -9.14 -2.78
N ASN A 69 9.42 -9.34 -1.55
CA ASN A 69 8.64 -9.64 -0.36
C ASN A 69 9.24 -8.80 0.77
N GLY A 70 8.65 -7.63 1.04
CA GLY A 70 9.18 -6.70 2.05
C GLY A 70 8.78 -5.24 1.86
N ILE A 71 9.58 -4.32 2.41
CA ILE A 71 9.40 -2.86 2.31
C ILE A 71 9.41 -2.39 0.85
N ASP A 72 10.22 -3.04 -0.01
CA ASP A 72 10.29 -2.71 -1.42
C ASP A 72 8.99 -3.07 -2.16
N GLY A 73 8.26 -4.09 -1.71
CA GLY A 73 6.93 -4.43 -2.23
C GLY A 73 5.91 -3.33 -1.96
N GLN A 74 5.81 -2.84 -0.71
CA GLN A 74 4.94 -1.71 -0.39
C GLN A 74 5.36 -0.43 -1.11
N ARG A 75 6.67 -0.19 -1.24
CA ARG A 75 7.20 0.98 -1.96
C ARG A 75 6.87 0.89 -3.45
N ALA A 76 6.97 -0.29 -4.05
CA ALA A 76 6.59 -0.55 -5.43
C ALA A 76 5.09 -0.35 -5.62
N LEU A 77 4.26 -0.84 -4.69
CA LEU A 77 2.81 -0.63 -4.67
C LEU A 77 2.45 0.87 -4.68
N ARG A 78 3.05 1.67 -3.79
CA ARG A 78 2.85 3.13 -3.72
C ARG A 78 3.24 3.86 -5.01
N LYS A 79 4.21 3.31 -5.75
CA LYS A 79 4.70 3.84 -7.02
C LYS A 79 3.95 3.29 -8.23
N GLY A 80 2.88 2.51 -8.04
CA GLY A 80 2.13 1.92 -9.15
C GLY A 80 2.93 0.89 -9.94
N LYS A 81 4.01 0.33 -9.37
CA LYS A 81 4.91 -0.60 -10.09
C LYS A 81 4.43 -2.04 -10.07
N THR A 82 3.46 -2.35 -9.20
CA THR A 82 2.92 -3.69 -9.03
C THR A 82 1.54 -3.79 -9.65
N TRP A 83 1.19 -4.95 -10.19
CA TRP A 83 -0.14 -5.33 -10.63
C TRP A 83 -1.18 -5.12 -9.52
N LEU A 84 -0.79 -5.43 -8.27
CA LEU A 84 -1.62 -5.24 -7.09
C LEU A 84 -2.12 -3.78 -6.95
N SER A 85 -1.34 -2.79 -7.41
CA SER A 85 -1.75 -1.38 -7.43
C SER A 85 -2.99 -1.16 -8.30
N TRP A 86 -3.05 -1.81 -9.47
CA TRP A 86 -4.20 -1.72 -10.36
C TRP A 86 -5.39 -2.52 -9.83
N TYR A 87 -5.12 -3.73 -9.33
CA TYR A 87 -6.13 -4.63 -8.77
C TYR A 87 -6.91 -3.97 -7.64
N ILE A 88 -6.21 -3.35 -6.68
CA ILE A 88 -6.86 -2.65 -5.55
C ILE A 88 -7.74 -1.49 -6.04
N LEU A 89 -7.34 -0.77 -7.09
CA LEU A 89 -8.17 0.31 -7.62
C LEU A 89 -9.44 -0.20 -8.32
N SER A 90 -9.36 -1.37 -8.94
CA SER A 90 -10.47 -1.97 -9.67
C SER A 90 -11.44 -2.70 -8.75
N GLU A 91 -10.92 -3.45 -7.78
CA GLU A 91 -11.72 -4.33 -6.93
C GLU A 91 -11.88 -3.79 -5.50
N GLY A 92 -11.11 -2.77 -5.11
CA GLY A 92 -11.01 -2.27 -3.74
C GLY A 92 -12.35 -1.98 -3.08
N PRO A 93 -13.25 -1.18 -3.70
CA PRO A 93 -14.55 -0.90 -3.11
C PRO A 93 -15.31 -2.17 -2.70
N ASP A 94 -15.37 -3.16 -3.60
CA ASP A 94 -16.07 -4.43 -3.34
C ASP A 94 -15.30 -5.32 -2.36
N LEU A 95 -13.97 -5.39 -2.46
CA LEU A 95 -13.12 -6.17 -1.57
C LEU A 95 -13.25 -5.70 -0.12
N PHE A 96 -13.12 -4.40 0.09
CA PHE A 96 -13.17 -3.80 1.41
C PHE A 96 -14.58 -3.81 1.97
N TRP A 97 -15.61 -3.52 1.16
CA TRP A 97 -17.00 -3.57 1.60
C TRP A 97 -17.43 -4.98 1.99
N HIS A 98 -17.16 -6.00 1.18
CA HIS A 98 -17.51 -7.38 1.54
C HIS A 98 -16.79 -7.85 2.80
N GLN A 99 -15.50 -7.54 2.93
CA GLN A 99 -14.75 -7.87 4.15
C GLN A 99 -15.35 -7.19 5.39
N TRP A 100 -15.70 -5.91 5.28
CA TRP A 100 -16.24 -5.13 6.40
C TRP A 100 -17.65 -5.54 6.81
N TRP A 101 -18.52 -5.70 5.83
CA TRP A 101 -19.96 -5.74 6.07
C TRP A 101 -20.52 -7.15 6.08
N SER A 102 -19.89 -8.08 5.36
CA SER A 102 -20.47 -9.40 5.07
C SER A 102 -19.75 -10.55 5.75
N LEU A 103 -18.49 -10.39 6.14
CA LEU A 103 -17.69 -11.50 6.67
C LEU A 103 -17.57 -11.44 8.21
N PRO A 104 -17.78 -12.57 8.91
CA PRO A 104 -17.66 -12.63 10.36
C PRO A 104 -16.20 -12.40 10.78
N HIS A 105 -16.00 -11.39 11.62
CA HIS A 105 -14.67 -10.94 12.08
C HIS A 105 -13.95 -11.95 12.98
N ASN A 106 -14.69 -12.84 13.63
CA ASN A 106 -14.18 -13.87 14.54
C ASN A 106 -13.85 -15.19 13.84
N ASN A 107 -14.05 -15.28 12.52
CA ASN A 107 -13.78 -16.49 11.77
C ASN A 107 -12.35 -16.46 11.18
N ILE A 108 -11.52 -17.42 11.56
CA ILE A 108 -10.14 -17.52 11.09
C ILE A 108 -10.03 -17.64 9.55
N ARG A 109 -11.06 -18.19 8.89
CA ARG A 109 -11.08 -18.38 7.43
C ARG A 109 -11.30 -17.09 6.66
N THR A 110 -11.81 -16.03 7.29
CA THR A 110 -12.09 -14.74 6.65
C THR A 110 -11.05 -13.67 7.04
N GLN A 111 -10.14 -13.98 7.96
CA GLN A 111 -9.11 -13.07 8.45
C GLN A 111 -8.20 -12.54 7.34
N ASN A 112 -7.91 -13.36 6.32
CA ASN A 112 -7.01 -13.02 5.22
C ASN A 112 -7.72 -12.90 3.85
N HIS A 113 -9.05 -12.74 3.84
CA HIS A 113 -9.89 -12.78 2.63
C HIS A 113 -9.34 -11.95 1.46
N ILE A 114 -8.95 -10.70 1.71
CA ILE A 114 -8.47 -9.78 0.67
C ILE A 114 -7.18 -10.30 0.04
N ARG A 115 -6.26 -10.81 0.87
CA ARG A 115 -4.99 -11.40 0.40
C ARG A 115 -5.26 -12.62 -0.46
N ASP A 116 -6.06 -13.54 0.05
CA ASP A 116 -6.29 -14.82 -0.62
C ASP A 116 -7.02 -14.62 -1.95
N ARG A 117 -7.97 -13.67 -2.02
CA ARG A 117 -8.59 -13.24 -3.28
C ARG A 117 -7.59 -12.60 -4.24
N ALA A 118 -6.71 -11.72 -3.76
CA ALA A 118 -5.71 -11.08 -4.60
C ALA A 118 -4.72 -12.10 -5.19
N ILE A 119 -4.28 -13.08 -4.38
CA ILE A 119 -3.40 -14.17 -4.83
C ILE A 119 -4.10 -15.03 -5.89
N HIS A 120 -5.35 -15.42 -5.63
CA HIS A 120 -6.12 -16.21 -6.58
C HIS A 120 -6.30 -15.46 -7.92
N ALA A 121 -6.72 -14.20 -7.85
CA ALA A 121 -6.87 -13.35 -9.03
C ALA A 121 -5.55 -13.18 -9.79
N PHE A 122 -4.43 -12.98 -9.08
CA PHE A 122 -3.11 -12.85 -9.71
C PHE A 122 -2.74 -14.11 -10.50
N ARG A 123 -2.90 -15.29 -9.89
CA ARG A 123 -2.60 -16.60 -10.52
C ARG A 123 -3.48 -16.87 -11.74
N SER A 124 -4.72 -16.40 -11.72
CA SER A 124 -5.66 -16.55 -12.84
C SER A 124 -5.52 -15.47 -13.92
N THR A 125 -4.76 -14.41 -13.66
CA THR A 125 -4.57 -13.31 -14.61
C THR A 125 -3.46 -13.66 -15.63
N PRO A 126 -3.74 -13.64 -16.94
CA PRO A 126 -2.70 -13.87 -17.95
C PRO A 126 -1.55 -12.87 -17.81
N GLU A 127 -0.31 -13.33 -17.92
CA GLU A 127 0.89 -12.50 -17.74
C GLU A 127 0.89 -11.25 -18.62
N LYS A 128 0.44 -11.37 -19.87
CA LYS A 128 0.33 -10.24 -20.80
C LYS A 128 -0.67 -9.19 -20.33
N LEU A 129 -1.73 -9.59 -19.64
CA LEU A 129 -2.71 -8.67 -19.07
C LEU A 129 -2.13 -8.01 -17.81
N SER A 130 -1.50 -8.78 -16.92
CA SER A 130 -0.89 -8.22 -15.71
C SER A 130 0.22 -7.21 -16.04
N ASN A 131 1.04 -7.49 -17.06
CA ASN A 131 2.04 -6.55 -17.57
C ASN A 131 1.42 -5.26 -18.09
N HIS A 132 0.29 -5.34 -18.80
CA HIS A 132 -0.42 -4.16 -19.28
C HIS A 132 -1.00 -3.35 -18.12
N GLN A 133 -1.68 -4.00 -17.17
CA GLN A 133 -2.25 -3.35 -15.98
C GLN A 133 -1.17 -2.66 -15.11
N ARG A 134 0.05 -3.19 -15.03
CA ARG A 134 1.20 -2.52 -14.39
C ARG A 134 1.52 -1.17 -15.05
N THR A 135 1.52 -1.13 -16.38
CA THR A 135 1.73 0.11 -17.12
C THR A 135 0.64 1.13 -16.79
N LEU A 136 -0.63 0.71 -16.77
CA LEU A 136 -1.76 1.58 -16.44
C LEU A 136 -1.66 2.12 -15.00
N ALA A 137 -1.32 1.27 -14.03
CA ALA A 137 -1.12 1.69 -12.64
C ALA A 137 -0.01 2.72 -12.51
N ARG A 138 1.11 2.53 -13.22
CA ARG A 138 2.21 3.49 -13.23
C ARG A 138 1.78 4.82 -13.84
N THR A 139 1.13 4.79 -15.00
CA THR A 139 0.64 5.99 -15.68
C THR A 139 -0.32 6.79 -14.80
N LEU A 140 -1.27 6.13 -14.15
CA LEU A 140 -2.18 6.80 -13.22
C LEU A 140 -1.39 7.42 -12.06
N GLN A 141 -0.43 6.68 -11.51
CA GLN A 141 0.26 7.13 -10.31
C GLN A 141 1.24 8.28 -10.58
N ASP A 142 1.84 8.31 -11.77
CA ASP A 142 2.62 9.46 -12.23
C ASP A 142 1.73 10.70 -12.39
N ALA A 143 0.52 10.54 -12.94
CA ALA A 143 -0.46 11.63 -13.05
C ALA A 143 -0.92 12.14 -11.68
N VAL A 144 -1.15 11.25 -10.71
CA VAL A 144 -1.48 11.64 -9.32
C VAL A 144 -0.34 12.42 -8.70
N ASN A 145 0.90 11.94 -8.82
CA ASN A 145 2.07 12.62 -8.26
C ASN A 145 2.22 14.03 -8.84
N HIS A 146 2.03 14.17 -10.15
CA HIS A 146 2.07 15.46 -10.84
C HIS A 146 0.97 16.40 -10.34
N LYS A 147 -0.30 15.95 -10.32
CA LYS A 147 -1.45 16.76 -9.88
C LYS A 147 -1.38 17.17 -8.40
N ALA A 148 -0.83 16.30 -7.55
CA ALA A 148 -0.64 16.53 -6.12
C ALA A 148 0.65 17.28 -5.77
N ALA A 149 1.46 17.68 -6.77
CA ALA A 149 2.73 18.39 -6.59
C ALA A 149 3.65 17.78 -5.52
N ILE A 150 3.77 16.44 -5.51
CA ILE A 150 4.43 15.73 -4.41
C ILE A 150 5.88 16.15 -4.20
N ASP A 151 6.57 16.40 -5.31
CA ASP A 151 8.00 16.73 -5.30
C ASP A 151 8.29 18.09 -4.64
N PHE A 152 7.27 18.94 -4.44
CA PHE A 152 7.41 20.28 -3.88
C PHE A 152 6.78 20.41 -2.48
N GLU A 153 5.61 19.80 -2.23
CA GLU A 153 4.82 20.07 -1.01
C GLU A 153 4.72 18.88 -0.04
N PHE A 154 4.89 17.64 -0.52
CA PHE A 154 4.63 16.45 0.29
C PHE A 154 5.85 15.90 1.04
N SER A 155 7.02 16.53 0.90
CA SER A 155 8.28 16.03 1.50
C SER A 155 8.23 15.93 3.03
N GLU A 156 7.34 16.69 3.69
CA GLU A 156 7.18 16.68 5.14
C GLU A 156 6.28 15.54 5.66
N TRP A 157 5.34 15.06 4.84
CA TRP A 157 4.39 14.00 5.19
C TRP A 157 4.98 12.62 4.89
N SER A 158 5.98 12.22 5.67
CA SER A 158 6.47 10.84 5.65
C SER A 158 5.61 9.97 6.58
N PRO A 159 4.84 8.99 6.07
CA PRO A 159 4.09 8.04 6.91
C PRO A 159 5.01 7.31 7.89
N VAL A 160 6.27 7.09 7.50
CA VAL A 160 7.29 6.48 8.37
C VAL A 160 7.46 7.28 9.67
N ARG A 161 7.46 8.62 9.59
CA ARG A 161 7.55 9.46 10.80
C ARG A 161 6.32 9.34 11.69
N HIS A 162 5.12 9.26 11.09
CA HIS A 162 3.88 9.06 11.85
C HIS A 162 3.91 7.70 12.57
N PHE A 163 4.21 6.62 11.85
CA PHE A 163 4.28 5.28 12.42
C PHE A 163 5.38 5.13 13.47
N ALA A 164 6.55 5.75 13.27
CA ALA A 164 7.63 5.77 14.25
C ALA A 164 7.22 6.49 15.55
N ARG A 165 6.54 7.65 15.45
CA ARG A 165 5.99 8.37 16.61
C ARG A 165 4.96 7.53 17.36
N TYR A 166 4.06 6.86 16.65
CA TYR A 166 3.05 5.98 17.25
C TYR A 166 3.69 4.77 17.94
N ALA A 167 4.69 4.14 17.31
CA ALA A 167 5.44 3.03 17.90
C ALA A 167 6.15 3.44 19.20
N LYS A 168 6.83 4.59 19.19
CA LYS A 168 7.48 5.17 20.39
C LYS A 168 6.48 5.41 21.51
N HIS A 169 5.32 6.00 21.21
CA HIS A 169 4.26 6.21 22.19
C HIS A 169 3.75 4.89 22.80
N ARG A 170 3.57 3.84 21.98
CA ARG A 170 3.19 2.51 22.47
C ARG A 170 4.23 1.90 23.42
N LEU A 171 5.51 2.03 23.08
CA LEU A 171 6.61 1.53 23.90
C LEU A 171 6.67 2.24 25.26
N GLN A 172 6.61 3.58 25.25
CA GLN A 172 6.60 4.40 26.47
C GLN A 172 5.43 4.05 27.40
N ARG A 173 4.23 3.81 26.85
CA ARG A 173 3.09 3.35 27.66
C ARG A 173 3.33 2.00 28.30
N ARG A 174 3.92 1.05 27.56
CA ARG A 174 4.26 -0.28 28.07
C ARG A 174 5.29 -0.19 29.21
N GLU A 175 6.34 0.60 29.04
CA GLU A 175 7.38 0.83 30.05
C GLU A 175 6.82 1.51 31.31
N ALA A 176 5.84 2.41 31.14
CA ALA A 176 5.15 3.07 32.24
C ALA A 176 4.06 2.21 32.92
N GLY A 177 3.88 0.95 32.50
CA GLY A 177 2.82 0.07 33.01
C GLY A 177 1.39 0.55 32.69
N LEU A 178 1.25 1.48 31.74
CA LEU A 178 -0.04 2.02 31.33
C LEU A 178 -0.75 1.03 30.39
N PRO A 179 -2.10 0.99 30.41
CA PRO A 179 -2.85 0.16 29.49
C PRO A 179 -2.51 0.52 28.04
N PRO A 180 -2.59 -0.44 27.09
CA PRO A 180 -2.37 -0.17 25.67
C PRO A 180 -3.17 1.05 25.19
N ALA A 181 -2.61 1.81 24.25
CA ALA A 181 -3.35 2.91 23.62
C ALA A 181 -4.68 2.35 23.07
N ARG A 182 -5.79 2.96 23.46
CA ARG A 182 -7.12 2.52 23.04
C ARG A 182 -7.26 2.77 21.54
N GLU A 183 -7.15 1.71 20.75
CA GLU A 183 -7.38 1.77 19.31
C GLU A 183 -8.89 1.82 19.07
N ILE A 184 -9.37 3.00 18.65
CA ILE A 184 -10.80 3.30 18.51
C ILE A 184 -11.45 2.41 17.44
N LEU A 185 -10.66 1.83 16.53
CA LEU A 185 -11.11 0.95 15.46
C LEU A 185 -10.70 -0.52 15.67
N GLY A 186 -10.15 -0.90 16.83
CA GLY A 186 -9.69 -2.28 17.07
C GLY A 186 -10.82 -3.32 17.10
N HIS A 187 -12.07 -2.87 17.23
CA HIS A 187 -13.29 -3.68 17.18
C HIS A 187 -13.88 -3.78 15.76
N VAL A 188 -13.35 -3.01 14.81
CA VAL A 188 -13.76 -3.04 13.40
C VAL A 188 -12.98 -4.19 12.72
N PRO A 189 -13.62 -5.04 11.90
CA PRO A 189 -13.00 -6.20 11.25
C PRO A 189 -11.80 -5.89 10.34
N PHE A 190 -11.53 -4.61 10.11
CA PHE A 190 -10.26 -4.17 9.56
C PHE A 190 -9.18 -4.28 10.64
N LEU A 191 -8.80 -5.52 10.97
CA LEU A 191 -7.43 -5.74 11.41
C LEU A 191 -6.52 -5.72 10.18
N VAL A 192 -6.57 -4.61 9.45
CA VAL A 192 -5.38 -4.09 8.81
C VAL A 192 -4.49 -3.72 9.98
N ASN A 193 -3.61 -4.64 10.38
CA ASN A 193 -2.73 -4.44 11.49
C ASN A 193 -1.73 -3.34 11.07
N PHE A 194 -2.08 -2.07 11.31
CA PHE A 194 -1.19 -0.91 11.17
C PHE A 194 -0.08 -0.94 12.24
N ARG A 195 0.32 -2.13 12.68
CA ARG A 195 1.59 -2.32 13.36
C ARG A 195 2.63 -1.88 12.35
N CYS A 196 3.27 -0.74 12.64
CA CYS A 196 4.59 -0.46 12.11
C CYS A 196 5.39 -1.76 12.27
N PRO A 197 5.77 -2.45 11.18
CA PRO A 197 6.56 -3.66 11.31
C PRO A 197 7.76 -3.34 12.19
N GLU A 198 8.11 -4.21 13.13
CA GLU A 198 9.25 -3.98 14.02
C GLU A 198 10.53 -3.70 13.21
N GLU A 199 10.60 -4.24 11.98
CA GLU A 199 11.59 -3.97 10.94
C GLU A 199 11.62 -2.52 10.43
N VAL A 200 10.49 -1.82 10.37
CA VAL A 200 10.42 -0.39 10.01
C VAL A 200 10.85 0.48 11.18
N VAL A 201 10.55 0.07 12.41
CA VAL A 201 11.02 0.73 13.63
C VAL A 201 12.54 0.63 13.73
N SER A 202 13.10 -0.58 13.62
CA SER A 202 14.55 -0.79 13.69
C SER A 202 15.30 -0.05 12.58
N ARG A 203 14.77 -0.04 11.34
CA ARG A 203 15.36 0.74 10.24
C ARG A 203 15.24 2.25 10.45
N TYR A 204 14.14 2.73 11.01
CA TYR A 204 14.00 4.15 11.36
C TYR A 204 15.02 4.57 12.42
N GLU A 205 15.24 3.73 13.44
CA GLU A 205 16.23 3.96 14.48
C GLU A 205 17.65 4.03 13.90
N VAL A 206 18.01 3.16 12.96
CA VAL A 206 19.29 3.22 12.23
C VAL A 206 19.44 4.53 11.46
N VAL A 207 18.42 4.94 10.70
CA VAL A 207 18.46 6.19 9.90
C VAL A 207 18.52 7.43 10.80
N GLU A 208 17.83 7.44 11.95
CA GLU A 208 17.93 8.51 12.94
C GLU A 208 19.31 8.56 13.60
N ALA A 209 19.90 7.40 13.95
CA ALA A 209 21.24 7.32 14.50
C ALA A 209 22.29 7.87 13.50
N GLU A 210 22.19 7.52 12.22
CA GLU A 210 23.05 8.05 11.16
C GLU A 210 22.90 9.56 10.97
N LYS A 211 21.66 10.09 11.01
CA LYS A 211 21.42 11.54 10.93
C LYS A 211 21.97 12.30 12.11
N ASN A 212 21.86 11.74 13.32
CA ASN A 212 22.38 12.37 14.53
C ASN A 212 23.91 12.33 14.57
N ALA A 213 24.53 11.24 14.09
CA ALA A 213 25.98 11.16 13.91
C ALA A 213 26.50 12.16 12.85
N GLY A 214 25.80 12.31 11.72
CA GLY A 214 26.15 13.28 10.68
C GLY A 214 26.02 14.74 11.13
N ARG A 215 25.08 15.04 12.04
CA ARG A 215 24.95 16.38 12.66
C ARG A 215 26.02 16.67 13.72
N ALA A 216 26.51 15.64 14.41
CA ALA A 216 27.59 15.77 15.39
C ALA A 216 28.99 15.91 14.75
N GLY A 217 29.15 15.51 13.49
CA GLY A 217 30.42 15.59 12.75
C GLY A 217 30.74 16.94 12.09
N VAL A 218 29.82 17.91 12.10
CA VAL A 218 30.06 19.27 11.56
C VAL A 218 30.43 20.21 12.71
N VAL A 219 31.61 20.00 13.29
CA VAL A 219 32.32 21.04 14.05
C VAL A 219 33.67 21.21 13.36
N VAL A 220 33.74 22.14 12.41
CA VAL A 220 35.02 22.60 11.85
C VAL A 220 35.58 23.63 12.83
N PRO A 221 36.70 23.38 13.53
CA PRO A 221 37.36 24.42 14.30
C PRO A 221 38.03 25.40 13.31
N ARG A 222 37.85 26.70 13.55
CA ARG A 222 38.69 27.76 12.97
C ARG A 222 40.04 27.79 13.66
#